data_AF-A0A8S3F6E9-F1
#
_entry.id   AF-A0A8S3F6E9-F1
#
_cell.length_a   1.000
_cell.length_b   1.000
_cell.length_c   1.000
_cell.angle_alpha   90.00
_cell.angle_beta   90.00
_cell.angle_gamma   90.00
#
_symmetry.space_group_name_H-M   'P 1'
#
loop_
_entity.id
_entity.type
_entity.pdbx_description
1 polymer ?
#
loop_
_entity_poly.entity_id
_entity_poly.type
_entity_poly.pdbx_seq_one_letter_code
_entity_poly.pdbx_strand_id
1 'polypeptide(L)'
;IYNAACQTDGTKNNDIHWDIKQRPLKQLNSDFICASHVWNECWMRRYDLSNGEHDWQIIDSTPVLMCDGIRRTGPCSVSSLKNSELSFRWDSPFVHSTINGNKAHWIVYPDGNMELLDVQENIVGSKIITRSLTNEFAIEDITKNYKNLMKSSDRNGSLVKRPNNDVDFELKLSDDMKFGDNLTLQLHATNKSNETRTIATALSLCIVSSGNQKLISCYDQPIQLSNLGAGKNENIPLKVRSEQYMTYGKSENIILKYYIHSRVKETSQIFTRDDSVVFNKDDLVKLVLNEDVIETGKPVLLEIQITNTLQRRINNGRIHIDGLGINQVIPVNRAFTPKESATFNVKLNPTRVGVSRLYVT
;
A
#
# COMPACT_ATOMS: atom_id res chain seq x y z
N ILE A 1 5.57 -3.56 -7.37
CA ILE A 1 4.18 -3.26 -7.80
C ILE A 1 3.45 -2.50 -6.70
N TYR A 2 2.64 -1.50 -7.06
CA TYR A 2 1.75 -0.78 -6.16
C TYR A 2 0.33 -1.33 -6.24
N ASN A 3 -0.39 -1.32 -5.12
CA ASN A 3 -1.73 -1.90 -4.99
C ASN A 3 -1.81 -3.36 -5.46
N ALA A 4 -0.90 -4.21 -4.98
CA ALA A 4 -0.92 -5.63 -5.36
C ALA A 4 -1.99 -6.38 -4.59
N ALA A 5 -2.79 -7.21 -5.27
CA ALA A 5 -3.73 -8.08 -4.56
C ALA A 5 -2.95 -9.23 -3.89
N CYS A 6 -3.01 -9.26 -2.57
CA CYS A 6 -2.30 -10.18 -1.71
C CYS A 6 -3.29 -11.21 -1.15
N GLN A 7 -2.93 -12.49 -1.22
CA GLN A 7 -3.81 -13.60 -0.81
C GLN A 7 -5.11 -13.67 -1.61
N THR A 8 -5.02 -13.67 -2.94
CA THR A 8 -6.17 -13.99 -3.80
C THR A 8 -6.36 -15.49 -3.87
N ASP A 9 -7.59 -15.98 -3.96
CA ASP A 9 -7.91 -17.37 -4.32
C ASP A 9 -7.64 -17.71 -5.81
N GLY A 10 -7.01 -16.78 -6.55
CA GLY A 10 -6.77 -16.87 -7.99
C GLY A 10 -7.95 -16.38 -8.82
N THR A 11 -9.03 -15.92 -8.19
CA THR A 11 -10.10 -15.22 -8.88
C THR A 11 -9.72 -13.77 -9.17
N LYS A 12 -10.44 -13.15 -10.10
CA LYS A 12 -10.20 -11.75 -10.47
C LYS A 12 -10.65 -10.78 -9.37
N ASN A 13 -11.51 -11.16 -8.44
CA ASN A 13 -12.13 -10.22 -7.51
C ASN A 13 -11.52 -10.36 -6.11
N ASN A 14 -11.28 -9.23 -5.47
CA ASN A 14 -10.98 -9.14 -4.04
C ASN A 14 -12.26 -8.68 -3.35
N ASP A 15 -12.88 -9.56 -2.57
CA ASP A 15 -14.21 -9.31 -2.02
C ASP A 15 -14.15 -8.67 -0.63
N ILE A 16 -14.87 -7.56 -0.47
CA ILE A 16 -15.02 -6.84 0.80
C ILE A 16 -16.46 -6.94 1.27
N HIS A 17 -16.67 -7.66 2.35
CA HIS A 17 -17.96 -7.96 2.93
C HIS A 17 -18.30 -6.98 4.05
N TRP A 18 -19.53 -6.49 4.05
CA TRP A 18 -20.11 -5.57 5.02
C TRP A 18 -21.33 -6.19 5.67
N ASP A 19 -21.56 -5.91 6.96
CA ASP A 19 -22.83 -6.24 7.60
C ASP A 19 -23.89 -5.16 7.30
N ILE A 20 -25.15 -5.48 7.62
CA ILE A 20 -26.28 -4.55 7.49
C ILE A 20 -26.17 -3.29 8.38
N LYS A 21 -25.21 -3.26 9.30
CA LYS A 21 -24.91 -2.13 10.19
C LYS A 21 -23.72 -1.30 9.69
N GLN A 22 -23.32 -1.47 8.42
CA GLN A 22 -22.25 -0.71 7.76
C GLN A 22 -20.83 -1.00 8.31
N ARG A 23 -20.62 -2.17 8.92
CA ARG A 23 -19.31 -2.58 9.47
C ARG A 23 -18.67 -3.68 8.62
N PRO A 24 -17.34 -3.72 8.48
CA PRO A 24 -16.66 -4.77 7.74
C PRO A 24 -16.76 -6.12 8.47
N LEU A 25 -17.07 -7.19 7.74
CA LEU A 25 -17.11 -8.56 8.25
C LEU A 25 -15.71 -9.16 8.26
N LYS A 26 -15.02 -8.95 9.39
CA LYS A 26 -13.61 -9.28 9.63
C LYS A 26 -13.23 -10.74 9.31
N GLN A 27 -14.17 -11.67 9.50
CA GLN A 27 -13.94 -13.11 9.27
C GLN A 27 -14.00 -13.49 7.78
N LEU A 28 -14.71 -12.70 6.96
CA LEU A 28 -14.83 -12.92 5.51
C LEU A 28 -13.85 -12.06 4.72
N ASN A 29 -13.31 -10.99 5.33
CA ASN A 29 -12.39 -10.05 4.68
C ASN A 29 -10.94 -10.44 4.96
N SER A 30 -10.55 -11.67 4.56
CA SER A 30 -9.16 -12.13 4.57
C SER A 30 -8.34 -11.50 3.46
N ASP A 31 -8.97 -11.25 2.31
CA ASP A 31 -8.31 -10.76 1.11
C ASP A 31 -8.01 -9.28 1.25
N PHE A 32 -6.83 -8.87 0.81
CA PHE A 32 -6.42 -7.48 0.92
C PHE A 32 -5.48 -7.06 -0.19
N ILE A 33 -5.56 -5.79 -0.54
CA ILE A 33 -4.63 -5.17 -1.47
C ILE A 33 -3.49 -4.57 -0.65
N CYS A 34 -2.28 -5.08 -0.85
CA CYS A 34 -1.06 -4.50 -0.31
C CYS A 34 -0.79 -3.16 -0.98
N ALA A 35 -0.42 -2.14 -0.19
CA ALA A 35 0.03 -0.85 -0.73
C ALA A 35 1.18 -1.00 -1.74
N SER A 36 2.10 -1.93 -1.46
CA SER A 36 3.09 -2.40 -2.43
C SER A 36 3.49 -3.85 -2.17
N HIS A 37 3.94 -4.51 -3.22
CA HIS A 37 4.53 -5.85 -3.20
C HIS A 37 5.75 -5.89 -4.13
N VAL A 38 6.72 -6.75 -3.84
CA VAL A 38 7.99 -6.82 -4.57
C VAL A 38 8.28 -8.27 -4.93
N TRP A 39 8.66 -8.50 -6.18
CA TRP A 39 9.15 -9.79 -6.70
C TRP A 39 10.40 -9.56 -7.55
N ASN A 40 10.95 -10.65 -8.08
CA ASN A 40 12.08 -10.62 -8.99
C ASN A 40 11.64 -10.96 -10.42
N GLU A 41 12.35 -10.41 -11.40
CA GLU A 41 12.27 -10.84 -12.80
C GLU A 41 13.60 -11.50 -13.18
N CYS A 42 13.54 -12.63 -13.88
CA CYS A 42 14.69 -13.33 -14.41
C CYS A 42 14.57 -13.50 -15.92
N TRP A 43 15.60 -13.08 -16.66
CA TRP A 43 15.65 -13.25 -18.10
C TRP A 43 16.05 -14.69 -18.45
N MET A 44 15.14 -15.46 -19.03
CA MET A 44 15.44 -16.81 -19.47
C MET A 44 14.55 -17.25 -20.62
N ARG A 45 14.96 -18.31 -21.30
CA ARG A 45 14.17 -18.96 -22.33
C ARG A 45 13.29 -20.05 -21.73
N ARG A 46 12.02 -20.13 -22.14
CA ARG A 46 11.05 -21.12 -21.65
C ARG A 46 10.86 -22.26 -22.65
N TYR A 47 11.83 -23.18 -22.72
CA TYR A 47 11.79 -24.34 -23.63
C TYR A 47 10.59 -25.28 -23.40
N ASP A 48 9.95 -25.18 -22.23
CA ASP A 48 8.76 -25.92 -21.83
C ASP A 48 7.46 -25.30 -22.39
N LEU A 49 7.50 -24.07 -22.90
CA LEU A 49 6.36 -23.40 -23.54
C LEU A 49 6.43 -23.55 -25.07
N SER A 50 5.27 -23.65 -25.71
CA SER A 50 5.15 -23.91 -27.15
C SER A 50 5.82 -22.87 -28.07
N ASN A 51 5.97 -21.63 -27.60
CA ASN A 51 6.67 -20.56 -28.29
C ASN A 51 8.18 -20.57 -28.03
N GLY A 52 8.64 -21.13 -26.91
CA GLY A 52 10.04 -21.32 -26.60
C GLY A 52 10.88 -20.04 -26.64
N GLU A 53 10.30 -18.85 -26.48
CA GLU A 53 11.03 -17.58 -26.64
C GLU A 53 11.74 -17.14 -25.35
N HIS A 54 12.68 -16.20 -25.50
CA HIS A 54 13.26 -15.49 -24.37
C HIS A 54 12.27 -14.47 -23.84
N ASP A 55 12.03 -14.47 -22.54
CA ASP A 55 11.13 -13.51 -21.90
C ASP A 55 11.53 -13.28 -20.44
N TRP A 56 11.11 -12.15 -19.87
CA TRP A 56 11.20 -11.91 -18.44
C TRP A 56 10.24 -12.85 -17.70
N GLN A 57 10.76 -13.55 -16.70
CA GLN A 57 10.00 -14.46 -15.86
C GLN A 57 9.89 -13.90 -14.45
N ILE A 58 8.66 -13.75 -13.97
CA ILE A 58 8.37 -13.38 -12.58
C ILE A 58 8.69 -14.57 -11.69
N ILE A 59 9.50 -14.32 -10.66
CA ILE A 59 9.79 -15.24 -9.58
C ILE A 59 9.53 -14.48 -8.28
N ASP A 60 8.60 -14.99 -7.48
CA ASP A 60 8.27 -14.41 -6.20
C ASP A 60 8.51 -15.43 -5.09
N SER A 61 9.50 -15.10 -4.26
CA SER A 61 9.93 -15.89 -3.10
C SER A 61 9.16 -15.51 -1.83
N THR A 62 8.27 -14.52 -1.90
CA THR A 62 7.49 -14.05 -0.77
C THR A 62 6.49 -15.14 -0.37
N PRO A 63 6.55 -15.67 0.86
CA PRO A 63 5.77 -16.84 1.27
C PRO A 63 4.33 -16.46 1.65
N VAL A 64 3.71 -15.57 0.89
CA VAL A 64 2.32 -15.12 1.09
C VAL A 64 1.35 -15.95 0.24
N LEU A 65 1.88 -16.63 -0.78
CA LEU A 65 1.14 -17.19 -1.89
C LEU A 65 1.40 -18.71 -1.93
N MET A 66 0.34 -19.51 -1.76
CA MET A 66 0.42 -20.98 -1.75
C MET A 66 0.16 -21.51 -3.17
N CYS A 67 1.12 -22.23 -3.74
CA CYS A 67 0.96 -22.99 -4.98
C CYS A 67 1.31 -24.47 -4.73
N ASP A 68 0.40 -25.40 -5.04
CA ASP A 68 0.59 -26.85 -4.84
C ASP A 68 1.04 -27.23 -3.40
N GLY A 69 0.54 -26.52 -2.39
CA GLY A 69 0.92 -26.76 -0.99
C GLY A 69 2.29 -26.20 -0.59
N ILE A 70 3.03 -25.58 -1.51
CA ILE A 70 4.34 -24.96 -1.29
C ILE A 70 4.23 -23.45 -1.50
N ARG A 71 4.88 -22.66 -0.64
CA ARG A 71 4.90 -21.20 -0.74
C ARG A 71 5.96 -20.73 -1.73
N ARG A 72 5.60 -20.72 -3.02
CA ARG A 72 6.44 -20.28 -4.14
C ARG A 72 5.56 -19.79 -5.27
N THR A 73 6.07 -18.89 -6.11
CA THR A 73 5.39 -18.42 -7.31
C THR A 73 6.38 -18.26 -8.46
N GLY A 74 6.04 -18.80 -9.63
CA GLY A 74 6.80 -18.69 -10.87
C GLY A 74 7.71 -19.90 -11.17
N PRO A 75 8.43 -19.87 -12.31
CA PRO A 75 8.57 -18.76 -13.25
C PRO A 75 7.29 -18.51 -14.08
N CYS A 76 6.81 -17.25 -14.08
CA CYS A 76 5.64 -16.83 -14.86
C CYS A 76 6.05 -15.82 -15.94
N SER A 77 5.68 -16.06 -17.19
CA SER A 77 6.05 -15.23 -18.34
C SER A 77 5.30 -13.90 -18.33
N VAL A 78 6.05 -12.79 -18.36
CA VAL A 78 5.48 -11.42 -18.40
C VAL A 78 4.67 -11.21 -19.68
N SER A 79 5.16 -11.68 -20.83
CA SER A 79 4.43 -11.57 -22.10
C SER A 79 3.12 -12.36 -22.10
N SER A 80 3.12 -13.58 -21.56
CA SER A 80 1.93 -14.42 -21.42
C SER A 80 0.88 -13.74 -20.53
N LEU A 81 1.30 -13.13 -19.42
CA LEU A 81 0.41 -12.38 -18.53
C LEU A 81 -0.24 -11.19 -19.23
N LYS A 82 0.55 -10.42 -20.00
CA LYS A 82 0.05 -9.27 -20.75
C LYS A 82 -1.01 -9.66 -21.79
N ASN A 83 -0.85 -10.83 -22.38
CA ASN A 83 -1.79 -11.38 -23.37
C ASN A 83 -2.93 -12.18 -22.73
N SER A 84 -2.99 -12.26 -21.39
CA SER A 84 -3.96 -13.06 -20.64
C SER A 84 -3.94 -14.56 -21.00
N GLU A 85 -2.77 -15.10 -21.35
CA GLU A 85 -2.54 -16.52 -21.64
C GLU A 85 -2.29 -17.30 -20.33
N LEU A 86 -3.35 -17.42 -19.52
CA LEU A 86 -3.26 -17.90 -18.13
C LEU A 86 -3.10 -19.42 -17.99
N SER A 87 -3.22 -20.17 -19.08
CA SER A 87 -3.06 -21.63 -19.08
C SER A 87 -1.59 -22.06 -19.02
N PHE A 88 -0.64 -21.17 -19.32
CA PHE A 88 0.77 -21.48 -19.27
C PHE A 88 1.27 -21.60 -17.83
N ARG A 89 2.06 -22.63 -17.57
CA ARG A 89 2.77 -22.78 -16.30
C ARG A 89 3.87 -21.70 -16.19
N TRP A 90 4.25 -21.25 -15.01
CA TRP A 90 3.71 -21.58 -13.68
C TRP A 90 2.93 -20.38 -13.13
N ASP A 91 1.85 -20.66 -12.40
CA ASP A 91 1.13 -19.70 -11.54
C ASP A 91 0.52 -18.49 -12.24
N SER A 92 0.37 -18.53 -13.57
CA SER A 92 -0.13 -17.41 -14.37
C SER A 92 -1.49 -16.86 -13.91
N PRO A 93 -2.53 -17.68 -13.60
CA PRO A 93 -3.81 -17.15 -13.14
C PRO A 93 -3.69 -16.31 -11.87
N PHE A 94 -2.79 -16.74 -11.00
CA PHE A 94 -2.58 -16.17 -9.69
C PHE A 94 -1.73 -14.90 -9.74
N VAL A 95 -0.63 -14.91 -10.51
CA VAL A 95 0.12 -13.67 -10.76
C VAL A 95 -0.77 -12.65 -11.47
N HIS A 96 -1.64 -13.11 -12.38
CA HIS A 96 -2.60 -12.26 -13.06
C HIS A 96 -3.62 -11.63 -12.09
N SER A 97 -4.19 -12.36 -11.14
CA SER A 97 -5.09 -11.78 -10.13
C SER A 97 -4.37 -10.75 -9.24
N THR A 98 -3.09 -10.97 -8.92
CA THR A 98 -2.26 -10.02 -8.16
C THR A 98 -2.08 -8.66 -8.86
N ILE A 99 -2.16 -8.60 -10.20
CA ILE A 99 -1.88 -7.37 -10.99
C ILE A 99 -3.09 -6.77 -11.72
N ASN A 100 -4.13 -7.58 -11.96
CA ASN A 100 -5.34 -7.22 -12.71
C ASN A 100 -6.64 -7.44 -11.93
N GLY A 101 -6.54 -7.62 -10.61
CA GLY A 101 -7.70 -7.82 -9.75
C GLY A 101 -8.65 -6.61 -9.72
N ASN A 102 -9.93 -6.89 -9.53
CA ASN A 102 -10.95 -5.93 -9.15
C ASN A 102 -11.15 -5.99 -7.63
N LYS A 103 -11.81 -4.97 -7.07
CA LYS A 103 -12.32 -5.03 -5.70
C LYS A 103 -13.83 -4.91 -5.72
N ALA A 104 -14.53 -5.89 -5.17
CA ALA A 104 -15.98 -5.92 -5.11
C ALA A 104 -16.44 -5.75 -3.66
N HIS A 105 -17.41 -4.87 -3.42
CA HIS A 105 -17.98 -4.64 -2.11
C HIS A 105 -19.35 -5.33 -2.03
N TRP A 106 -19.57 -6.13 -1.00
CA TRP A 106 -20.79 -6.94 -0.81
C TRP A 106 -21.41 -6.65 0.54
N ILE A 107 -22.73 -6.50 0.59
CA ILE A 107 -23.47 -6.56 1.85
C ILE A 107 -23.90 -8.00 2.10
N VAL A 108 -23.69 -8.48 3.33
CA VAL A 108 -24.10 -9.82 3.76
C VAL A 108 -25.27 -9.67 4.74
N TYR A 109 -26.38 -10.30 4.40
CA TYR A 109 -27.60 -10.32 5.20
C TYR A 109 -27.55 -11.41 6.28
N PRO A 110 -28.33 -11.29 7.38
CA PRO A 110 -28.34 -12.29 8.44
C PRO A 110 -28.76 -13.70 8.01
N ASP A 111 -29.46 -13.83 6.89
CA ASP A 111 -29.87 -15.10 6.27
C ASP A 111 -28.77 -15.73 5.39
N GLY A 112 -27.61 -15.07 5.26
CA GLY A 112 -26.49 -15.50 4.44
C GLY A 112 -26.53 -15.03 2.99
N ASN A 113 -27.61 -14.35 2.56
CA ASN A 113 -27.68 -13.77 1.22
C ASN A 113 -26.67 -12.62 1.08
N MET A 114 -26.14 -12.44 -0.14
CA MET A 114 -25.19 -11.38 -0.45
C MET A 114 -25.70 -10.51 -1.61
N GLU A 115 -25.54 -9.19 -1.49
CA GLU A 115 -25.84 -8.23 -2.56
C GLU A 115 -24.59 -7.41 -2.91
N LEU A 116 -24.33 -7.26 -4.21
CA LEU A 116 -23.21 -6.47 -4.72
C LEU A 116 -23.51 -4.96 -4.57
N LEU A 117 -22.64 -4.27 -3.84
CA LEU A 117 -22.72 -2.83 -3.61
C LEU A 117 -22.00 -2.05 -4.71
N ASP A 118 -20.74 -2.39 -4.95
CA ASP A 118 -19.84 -1.66 -5.85
C ASP A 118 -18.73 -2.58 -6.39
N VAL A 119 -18.20 -2.24 -7.56
CA VAL A 119 -17.01 -2.89 -8.13
C VAL A 119 -16.04 -1.80 -8.59
N GLN A 120 -14.86 -1.81 -7.98
CA GLN A 120 -13.74 -0.95 -8.33
C GLN A 120 -12.80 -1.74 -9.24
N GLU A 121 -12.88 -1.45 -10.53
CA GLU A 121 -12.01 -2.05 -11.53
C GLU A 121 -10.67 -1.32 -11.63
N ASN A 122 -9.63 -2.03 -12.09
CA ASN A 122 -8.32 -1.45 -12.40
C ASN A 122 -7.59 -0.76 -11.23
N ILE A 123 -8.00 -1.01 -9.98
CA ILE A 123 -7.33 -0.45 -8.81
C ILE A 123 -6.09 -1.26 -8.40
N VAL A 124 -6.05 -2.54 -8.78
CA VAL A 124 -4.94 -3.46 -8.50
C VAL A 124 -3.83 -3.27 -9.53
N GLY A 125 -2.58 -3.37 -9.07
CA GLY A 125 -1.40 -3.21 -9.88
C GLY A 125 -1.31 -1.85 -10.54
N SER A 126 -1.66 -0.79 -9.81
CA SER A 126 -1.80 0.58 -10.34
C SER A 126 -0.51 1.08 -11.01
N LYS A 127 0.65 0.62 -10.51
CA LYS A 127 1.95 0.92 -11.10
C LYS A 127 2.96 -0.19 -10.82
N ILE A 128 3.73 -0.59 -11.82
CA ILE A 128 4.83 -1.56 -11.70
C ILE A 128 6.10 -0.84 -12.13
N ILE A 129 7.09 -0.82 -11.25
CA ILE A 129 8.32 -0.07 -11.44
C ILE A 129 9.54 -0.95 -11.22
N THR A 130 10.63 -0.59 -11.90
CA THR A 130 11.96 -1.15 -11.67
C THR A 130 13.00 -0.02 -11.69
N ARG A 131 14.24 -0.32 -11.29
CA ARG A 131 15.34 0.63 -11.37
C ARG A 131 15.76 0.82 -12.83
N SER A 132 15.96 2.06 -13.26
CA SER A 132 16.45 2.36 -14.61
C SER A 132 17.89 1.85 -14.82
N LEU A 133 18.17 1.45 -16.06
CA LEU A 133 19.52 1.07 -16.51
C LEU A 133 20.44 2.28 -16.72
N THR A 134 19.88 3.44 -17.11
CA THR A 134 20.65 4.62 -17.53
C THR A 134 20.90 5.60 -16.41
N ASN A 135 20.00 5.66 -15.42
CA ASN A 135 20.17 6.48 -14.23
C ASN A 135 19.83 5.63 -13.01
N GLU A 136 20.80 5.53 -12.13
CA GLU A 136 20.79 4.63 -10.99
C GLU A 136 19.81 5.04 -9.88
N PHE A 137 19.40 6.32 -9.87
CA PHE A 137 18.36 6.91 -9.00
C PHE A 137 17.00 7.04 -9.70
N ALA A 138 16.97 6.84 -11.02
CA ALA A 138 15.73 6.92 -11.77
C ALA A 138 14.95 5.61 -11.67
N ILE A 139 13.63 5.78 -11.67
CA ILE A 139 12.66 4.71 -11.66
C ILE A 139 12.07 4.60 -13.05
N GLU A 140 11.99 3.38 -13.57
CA GLU A 140 11.33 3.06 -14.83
C GLU A 140 9.95 2.44 -14.57
N ASP A 141 8.93 2.94 -15.26
CA ASP A 141 7.57 2.39 -15.20
C ASP A 141 7.39 1.33 -16.29
N ILE A 142 7.30 0.08 -15.86
CA ILE A 142 7.16 -1.11 -16.71
C ILE A 142 5.75 -1.66 -16.72
N THR A 143 4.75 -0.92 -16.23
CA THR A 143 3.35 -1.39 -16.13
C THR A 143 2.80 -1.89 -17.46
N LYS A 144 3.19 -1.25 -18.57
CA LYS A 144 2.78 -1.62 -19.94
C LYS A 144 3.33 -2.98 -20.42
N ASN A 145 4.33 -3.51 -19.74
CA ASN A 145 4.87 -4.84 -20.04
C ASN A 145 3.98 -5.94 -19.46
N TYR A 146 3.21 -5.62 -18.42
CA TYR A 146 2.40 -6.58 -17.66
C TYR A 146 0.92 -6.57 -18.02
N LYS A 147 0.40 -5.41 -18.43
CA LYS A 147 -1.02 -5.26 -18.75
C LYS A 147 -1.28 -4.19 -19.80
N ASN A 148 -2.36 -4.38 -20.54
CA ASN A 148 -2.86 -3.37 -21.46
C ASN A 148 -3.57 -2.28 -20.65
N LEU A 149 -3.06 -1.05 -20.74
CA LEU A 149 -3.67 0.09 -20.05
C LEU A 149 -5.01 0.42 -20.72
N MET A 150 -6.12 0.23 -20.01
CA MET A 150 -7.43 0.71 -20.47
C MET A 150 -7.44 2.24 -20.52
N LYS A 151 -8.14 2.80 -21.52
CA LYS A 151 -8.26 4.25 -21.68
C LYS A 151 -9.10 4.83 -20.54
N SER A 152 -8.76 6.05 -20.16
CA SER A 152 -9.36 6.81 -19.06
C SER A 152 -10.88 6.97 -19.08
N SER A 153 -11.52 6.74 -20.22
CA SER A 153 -12.96 6.86 -20.44
C SER A 153 -13.80 5.80 -19.74
N ASP A 154 -13.20 4.67 -19.34
CA ASP A 154 -13.91 3.58 -18.64
C ASP A 154 -13.75 3.64 -17.11
N ARG A 155 -13.10 4.69 -16.57
CA ARG A 155 -12.78 4.82 -15.14
C ARG A 155 -13.99 5.02 -14.21
N ASN A 156 -15.18 5.24 -14.75
CA ASN A 156 -16.41 5.50 -14.00
C ASN A 156 -17.46 4.36 -14.11
N GLY A 157 -17.04 3.16 -14.46
CA GLY A 157 -17.91 2.00 -14.55
C GLY A 157 -18.15 1.32 -13.21
N SER A 158 -18.90 1.93 -12.29
CA SER A 158 -19.62 1.11 -11.31
C SER A 158 -20.60 0.25 -12.12
N LEU A 159 -20.32 -1.05 -12.25
CA LEU A 159 -21.16 -2.01 -12.98
C LEU A 159 -22.56 -2.13 -12.36
N VAL A 160 -22.72 -1.67 -11.11
CA VAL A 160 -24.01 -1.58 -10.42
C VAL A 160 -24.66 -0.23 -10.74
N LYS A 161 -25.38 -0.15 -11.87
CA LYS A 161 -26.26 1.00 -12.16
C LYS A 161 -27.41 1.04 -11.16
N ARG A 162 -27.26 1.77 -10.06
CA ARG A 162 -28.36 2.08 -9.15
C ARG A 162 -29.11 3.33 -9.65
N PRO A 163 -30.45 3.30 -9.73
CA PRO A 163 -31.22 4.50 -9.98
C PRO A 163 -31.11 5.42 -8.75
N ASN A 164 -30.79 6.70 -8.95
CA ASN A 164 -30.66 7.76 -7.93
C ASN A 164 -29.33 7.84 -7.15
N ASN A 165 -28.20 7.91 -7.85
CA ASN A 165 -26.98 8.50 -7.29
C ASN A 165 -27.03 10.01 -7.45
N ASP A 166 -27.50 10.72 -6.43
CA ASP A 166 -27.62 12.18 -6.42
C ASP A 166 -26.66 12.87 -5.44
N VAL A 167 -25.83 12.11 -4.72
CA VAL A 167 -24.72 12.63 -3.92
C VAL A 167 -23.39 12.10 -4.47
N ASP A 168 -22.48 12.99 -4.86
CA ASP A 168 -21.12 12.61 -5.21
C ASP A 168 -20.25 12.55 -3.95
N PHE A 169 -19.43 11.51 -3.84
CA PHE A 169 -18.47 11.33 -2.75
C PHE A 169 -17.03 11.35 -3.26
N GLU A 170 -16.17 12.13 -2.62
CA GLU A 170 -14.73 12.17 -2.87
C GLU A 170 -13.98 12.08 -1.54
N LEU A 171 -13.12 11.07 -1.41
CA LEU A 171 -12.28 10.90 -0.22
C LEU A 171 -10.92 11.56 -0.44
N LYS A 172 -10.53 12.46 0.46
CA LYS A 172 -9.18 13.07 0.47
C LYS A 172 -8.45 12.71 1.76
N LEU A 173 -7.20 12.31 1.59
CA LEU A 173 -6.23 12.12 2.67
C LEU A 173 -5.16 13.19 2.55
N SER A 174 -4.57 13.57 3.68
CA SER A 174 -3.39 14.45 3.67
C SER A 174 -2.17 13.67 3.19
N ASP A 175 -1.38 14.26 2.30
CA ASP A 175 -0.18 13.62 1.76
C ASP A 175 1.00 13.61 2.74
N ASP A 176 0.94 14.37 3.84
CA ASP A 176 2.05 14.61 4.78
C ASP A 176 1.93 13.86 6.12
N MET A 177 1.06 12.85 6.19
CA MET A 177 0.74 12.13 7.44
C MET A 177 1.96 11.39 8.00
N LYS A 178 2.35 11.70 9.24
CA LYS A 178 3.45 11.01 9.93
C LYS A 178 2.92 10.02 10.95
N PHE A 179 3.66 8.93 11.13
CA PHE A 179 3.30 7.95 12.12
C PHE A 179 3.36 8.56 13.52
N GLY A 180 2.26 8.45 14.26
CA GLY A 180 2.08 9.02 15.59
C GLY A 180 1.26 10.31 15.61
N ASP A 181 0.84 10.83 14.45
CA ASP A 181 -0.08 11.96 14.37
C ASP A 181 -1.55 11.50 14.50
N ASN A 182 -2.42 12.43 14.91
CA ASN A 182 -3.86 12.24 14.74
C ASN A 182 -4.20 12.37 13.26
N LEU A 183 -5.02 11.45 12.75
CA LEU A 183 -5.38 11.38 11.33
C LEU A 183 -6.79 11.90 11.13
N THR A 184 -7.05 12.57 10.02
CA THR A 184 -8.41 12.96 9.62
C THR A 184 -8.61 12.63 8.14
N LEU A 185 -9.47 11.66 7.85
CA LEU A 185 -9.91 11.34 6.50
C LEU A 185 -11.06 12.29 6.14
N GLN A 186 -10.93 13.05 5.05
CA GLN A 186 -11.91 14.05 4.65
C GLN A 186 -12.82 13.47 3.58
N LEU A 187 -14.05 13.10 3.95
CA LEU A 187 -15.06 12.65 3.00
C LEU A 187 -15.88 13.84 2.53
N HIS A 188 -15.60 14.31 1.31
CA HIS A 188 -16.36 15.36 0.66
C HIS A 188 -17.61 14.78 0.02
N ALA A 189 -18.77 15.29 0.40
CA ALA A 189 -20.07 14.94 -0.18
C ALA A 189 -20.67 16.15 -0.90
N THR A 190 -21.15 15.95 -2.13
CA THR A 190 -21.78 16.99 -2.97
C THR A 190 -23.17 16.54 -3.38
N ASN A 191 -24.21 17.19 -2.86
CA ASN A 191 -25.59 16.88 -3.19
C ASN A 191 -26.01 17.60 -4.48
N LYS A 192 -26.27 16.83 -5.53
CA LYS A 192 -26.72 17.29 -6.85
C LYS A 192 -28.24 17.38 -6.97
N SER A 193 -28.98 16.95 -5.96
CA SER A 193 -30.43 17.02 -5.94
C SER A 193 -30.95 18.37 -5.45
N ASN A 194 -32.25 18.58 -5.65
CA ASN A 194 -32.99 19.74 -5.15
C ASN A 194 -33.59 19.51 -3.75
N GLU A 195 -33.29 18.38 -3.12
CA GLU A 195 -33.81 18.00 -1.80
C GLU A 195 -32.66 17.85 -0.80
N THR A 196 -32.95 18.00 0.48
CA THR A 196 -31.97 17.69 1.54
C THR A 196 -31.73 16.19 1.60
N ARG A 197 -30.48 15.80 1.86
CA ARG A 197 -30.05 14.41 2.02
C ARG A 197 -29.42 14.20 3.39
N THR A 198 -29.75 13.10 4.04
CA THR A 198 -29.15 12.69 5.31
C THR A 198 -28.12 11.59 5.04
N ILE A 199 -26.85 11.90 5.29
CA ILE A 199 -25.74 10.98 5.08
C ILE A 199 -25.39 10.33 6.42
N ALA A 200 -25.50 9.01 6.50
CA ALA A 200 -25.00 8.21 7.61
C ALA A 200 -23.66 7.59 7.21
N THR A 201 -22.58 7.95 7.90
CA THR A 201 -21.22 7.47 7.60
C THR A 201 -20.65 6.67 8.76
N ALA A 202 -20.24 5.44 8.50
CA ALA A 202 -19.48 4.58 9.40
C ALA A 202 -18.00 4.57 8.99
N LEU A 203 -17.11 4.66 9.99
CA LEU A 203 -15.67 4.43 9.84
C LEU A 203 -15.27 3.25 10.73
N SER A 204 -14.61 2.27 10.14
CA SER A 204 -13.91 1.22 10.89
C SER A 204 -12.42 1.28 10.62
N LEU A 205 -11.63 1.15 11.68
CA LEU A 205 -10.17 1.16 11.64
C LEU A 205 -9.66 -0.21 12.05
N CYS A 206 -8.89 -0.87 11.19
CA CYS A 206 -8.31 -2.17 11.42
C CYS A 206 -6.79 -2.10 11.38
N ILE A 207 -6.17 -2.80 12.31
CA ILE A 207 -4.72 -2.85 12.50
C ILE A 207 -4.28 -4.25 12.09
N VAL A 208 -3.43 -4.31 11.09
CA VAL A 208 -2.93 -5.56 10.51
C VAL A 208 -1.43 -5.62 10.71
N SER A 209 -0.90 -6.79 11.00
CA SER A 209 0.55 -7.02 11.09
C SER A 209 1.19 -6.92 9.69
N SER A 210 2.20 -6.06 9.49
CA SER A 210 2.86 -5.90 8.19
C SER A 210 3.55 -7.18 7.69
N GLY A 211 4.00 -8.05 8.61
CA GLY A 211 4.78 -9.24 8.25
C GLY A 211 3.92 -10.42 7.78
N ASN A 212 2.99 -10.86 8.62
CA ASN A 212 2.14 -12.03 8.33
C ASN A 212 0.71 -11.65 7.95
N GLN A 213 0.41 -10.35 7.85
CA GLN A 213 -0.86 -9.84 7.35
C GLN A 213 -2.07 -10.30 8.18
N LYS A 214 -1.81 -10.64 9.45
CA LYS A 214 -2.84 -11.06 10.40
C LYS A 214 -3.52 -9.84 11.01
N LEU A 215 -4.84 -9.88 11.06
CA LEU A 215 -5.62 -8.89 11.80
C LEU A 215 -5.28 -8.93 13.30
N ILE A 216 -4.88 -7.77 13.85
CA ILE A 216 -4.53 -7.57 15.26
C ILE A 216 -5.72 -7.03 16.05
N SER A 217 -6.35 -5.96 15.54
CA SER A 217 -7.47 -5.29 16.19
C SER A 217 -8.31 -4.53 15.17
N CYS A 218 -9.58 -4.30 15.45
CA CYS A 218 -10.42 -3.40 14.67
C CYS A 218 -11.35 -2.61 15.59
N TYR A 219 -11.44 -1.31 15.36
CA TYR A 219 -12.29 -0.37 16.07
C TYR A 219 -13.34 0.21 15.13
N ASP A 220 -14.62 0.07 15.49
CA ASP A 220 -15.74 0.64 14.75
C ASP A 220 -16.14 1.97 15.42
N GLN A 221 -16.14 3.06 14.66
CA GLN A 221 -16.60 4.36 15.16
C GLN A 221 -18.13 4.42 15.18
N PRO A 222 -18.72 5.24 16.08
CA PRO A 222 -20.14 5.57 16.00
C PRO A 222 -20.49 6.17 14.63
N ILE A 223 -21.66 5.83 14.11
CA ILE A 223 -22.16 6.37 12.84
C ILE A 223 -22.34 7.89 12.99
N GLN A 224 -21.68 8.65 12.12
CA GLN A 224 -21.83 10.09 12.01
C GLN A 224 -22.99 10.41 11.06
N LEU A 225 -23.89 11.30 11.49
CA LEU A 225 -24.98 11.81 10.66
C LEU A 225 -24.65 13.24 10.20
N SER A 226 -24.74 13.48 8.90
CA SER A 226 -24.57 14.80 8.28
C SER A 226 -25.80 15.14 7.44
N ASN A 227 -26.29 16.36 7.57
CA ASN A 227 -27.45 16.86 6.84
C ASN A 227 -26.99 17.78 5.71
N LEU A 228 -27.05 17.26 4.49
CA LEU A 228 -26.56 17.94 3.31
C LEU A 228 -27.71 18.59 2.55
N GLY A 229 -27.77 19.93 2.60
CA GLY A 229 -28.79 20.70 1.87
C GLY A 229 -28.73 20.50 0.36
N ALA A 230 -29.83 20.84 -0.33
CA ALA A 230 -29.94 20.80 -1.78
C ALA A 230 -28.83 21.62 -2.47
N GLY A 231 -28.16 21.04 -3.47
CA GLY A 231 -27.08 21.71 -4.22
C GLY A 231 -25.84 22.06 -3.39
N LYS A 232 -25.73 21.59 -2.14
CA LYS A 232 -24.63 21.93 -1.22
C LYS A 232 -23.56 20.85 -1.18
N ASN A 233 -22.39 21.28 -0.70
CA ASN A 233 -21.25 20.41 -0.45
C ASN A 233 -20.94 20.49 1.05
N GLU A 234 -20.61 19.35 1.65
CA GLU A 234 -20.18 19.24 3.04
C GLU A 234 -18.95 18.35 3.12
N ASN A 235 -18.09 18.63 4.09
CA ASN A 235 -16.96 17.79 4.41
C ASN A 235 -17.24 17.06 5.73
N ILE A 236 -17.15 15.74 5.70
CA ILE A 236 -17.39 14.86 6.84
C ILE A 236 -16.03 14.38 7.37
N PRO A 237 -15.51 14.98 8.46
CA PRO A 237 -14.18 14.66 8.96
C PRO A 237 -14.19 13.38 9.79
N LEU A 238 -13.56 12.32 9.30
CA LEU A 238 -13.45 11.03 9.98
C LEU A 238 -12.11 10.97 10.73
N LYS A 239 -12.16 11.19 12.05
CA LYS A 239 -10.97 11.40 12.90
C LYS A 239 -10.48 10.10 13.53
N VAL A 240 -9.20 9.80 13.40
CA VAL A 240 -8.52 8.69 14.08
C VAL A 240 -7.45 9.27 15.00
N ARG A 241 -7.52 8.94 16.28
CA ARG A 241 -6.52 9.41 17.26
C ARG A 241 -5.28 8.53 17.23
N SER A 242 -4.12 9.12 17.45
CA SER A 242 -2.83 8.43 17.41
C SER A 242 -2.74 7.28 18.40
N GLU A 243 -3.37 7.43 19.58
CA GLU A 243 -3.36 6.41 20.62
C GLU A 243 -4.09 5.14 20.20
N GLN A 244 -5.01 5.22 19.23
CA GLN A 244 -5.77 4.06 18.76
C GLN A 244 -4.91 3.06 17.99
N TYR A 245 -3.78 3.49 17.42
CA TYR A 245 -2.91 2.62 16.62
C TYR A 245 -1.47 2.52 17.17
N MET A 246 -0.96 3.56 17.84
CA MET A 246 0.41 3.56 18.37
C MET A 246 0.66 2.50 19.45
N THR A 247 -0.40 2.06 20.15
CA THR A 247 -0.31 1.00 21.18
C THR A 247 0.05 -0.37 20.60
N TYR A 248 -0.20 -0.59 19.31
CA TYR A 248 -0.02 -1.88 18.65
C TYR A 248 1.35 -2.04 17.96
N GLY A 249 2.13 -0.96 17.84
CA GLY A 249 3.48 -1.06 17.29
C GLY A 249 3.98 0.23 16.66
N LYS A 250 4.87 0.06 15.68
CA LYS A 250 5.46 1.13 14.88
C LYS A 250 5.04 0.97 13.42
N SER A 251 5.20 2.01 12.61
CA SER A 251 4.82 2.04 11.18
C SER A 251 5.40 0.88 10.36
N GLU A 252 6.53 0.31 10.77
CA GLU A 252 7.19 -0.79 10.08
C GLU A 252 6.49 -2.14 10.32
N ASN A 253 5.81 -2.28 11.45
CA ASN A 253 5.26 -3.55 11.92
C ASN A 253 3.74 -3.63 11.79
N ILE A 254 3.06 -2.50 11.62
CA ILE A 254 1.61 -2.44 11.49
C ILE A 254 1.19 -1.69 10.22
N ILE A 255 0.10 -2.17 9.61
CA ILE A 255 -0.65 -1.52 8.55
C ILE A 255 -1.95 -1.03 9.15
N LEU A 256 -2.27 0.24 8.92
CA LEU A 256 -3.50 0.86 9.37
C LEU A 256 -4.51 0.88 8.23
N LYS A 257 -5.44 -0.07 8.23
CA LYS A 257 -6.50 -0.17 7.22
C LYS A 257 -7.75 0.56 7.70
N TYR A 258 -8.36 1.36 6.85
CA TYR A 258 -9.65 1.99 7.13
C TYR A 258 -10.73 1.46 6.19
N TYR A 259 -11.96 1.45 6.68
CA TYR A 259 -13.16 1.05 5.96
C TYR A 259 -14.20 2.14 6.18
N ILE A 260 -14.69 2.73 5.10
CA ILE A 260 -15.72 3.76 5.10
C ILE A 260 -16.94 3.20 4.37
N HIS A 261 -18.08 3.30 5.03
CA HIS A 261 -19.38 2.98 4.44
C HIS A 261 -20.31 4.15 4.74
N SER A 262 -20.76 4.83 3.69
CA SER A 262 -21.74 5.91 3.76
C SER A 262 -23.02 5.50 3.08
N ARG A 263 -24.16 5.80 3.72
CA ARG A 263 -25.50 5.59 3.17
C ARG A 263 -26.29 6.88 3.19
N VAL A 264 -26.81 7.27 2.03
CA VAL A 264 -27.82 8.33 1.92
C VAL A 264 -29.17 7.73 2.29
N LYS A 265 -29.81 8.22 3.35
CA LYS A 265 -31.00 7.58 3.93
C LYS A 265 -32.19 7.59 2.98
N GLU A 266 -32.39 8.69 2.26
CA GLU A 266 -33.57 8.93 1.42
C GLU A 266 -33.54 8.12 0.12
N THR A 267 -32.37 8.01 -0.52
CA THR A 267 -32.22 7.31 -1.81
C THR A 267 -31.70 5.88 -1.66
N SER A 268 -31.23 5.50 -0.46
CA SER A 268 -30.44 4.28 -0.25
C SER A 268 -29.20 4.18 -1.13
N GLN A 269 -28.71 5.31 -1.67
CA GLN A 269 -27.40 5.38 -2.29
C GLN A 269 -26.33 4.99 -1.26
N ILE A 270 -25.38 4.18 -1.70
CA ILE A 270 -24.28 3.68 -0.88
C ILE A 270 -22.96 4.12 -1.52
N PHE A 271 -22.02 4.52 -0.67
CA PHE A 271 -20.63 4.73 -1.00
C PHE A 271 -19.78 3.88 -0.07
N THR A 272 -18.90 3.06 -0.63
CA THR A 272 -17.96 2.24 0.15
C THR A 272 -16.53 2.48 -0.32
N ARG A 273 -15.60 2.55 0.63
CA ARG A 273 -14.17 2.68 0.36
C ARG A 273 -13.39 1.94 1.44
N ASP A 274 -12.31 1.26 1.06
CA ASP A 274 -11.31 0.78 2.00
C ASP A 274 -9.92 0.98 1.41
N ASP A 275 -8.97 1.32 2.26
CA ASP A 275 -7.57 1.45 1.90
C ASP A 275 -6.68 1.39 3.14
N SER A 276 -5.37 1.46 2.94
CA SER A 276 -4.37 1.59 4.00
C SER A 276 -3.85 3.02 4.10
N VAL A 277 -3.61 3.48 5.33
CA VAL A 277 -2.87 4.73 5.55
C VAL A 277 -1.40 4.50 5.23
N VAL A 278 -0.86 5.32 4.34
CA VAL A 278 0.57 5.39 4.06
C VAL A 278 1.15 6.53 4.87
N PHE A 279 2.04 6.21 5.80
CA PHE A 279 2.74 7.23 6.58
C PHE A 279 4.01 7.66 5.85
N ASN A 280 4.23 8.96 5.76
CA ASN A 280 5.52 9.48 5.34
C ASN A 280 6.57 9.15 6.39
N LYS A 281 7.67 8.59 5.90
CA LYS A 281 8.89 8.46 6.67
C LYS A 281 9.69 9.72 6.41
N ASP A 282 9.86 10.55 7.43
CA ASP A 282 10.86 11.60 7.37
C ASP A 282 12.23 10.95 7.26
N ASP A 283 13.13 11.56 6.50
CA ASP A 283 14.55 11.23 6.54
C ASP A 283 15.08 11.58 7.94
N LEU A 284 15.09 10.59 8.83
CA LEU A 284 15.67 10.71 10.17
C LEU A 284 17.18 10.98 10.11
N VAL A 285 17.80 10.71 8.96
CA VAL A 285 19.24 10.67 8.76
C VAL A 285 19.63 11.57 7.60
N LYS A 286 20.50 12.54 7.87
CA LYS A 286 21.20 13.32 6.85
C LYS A 286 22.66 12.91 6.83
N LEU A 287 23.16 12.62 5.63
CA LEU A 287 24.55 12.21 5.40
C LEU A 287 25.31 13.36 4.76
N VAL A 288 26.48 13.67 5.30
CA VAL A 288 27.40 14.66 4.74
C VAL A 288 28.78 14.02 4.63
N LEU A 289 29.29 13.98 3.40
CA LEU A 289 30.67 13.63 3.10
C LEU A 289 31.39 14.93 2.73
N ASN A 290 32.42 15.26 3.50
CA ASN A 290 33.20 16.50 3.29
C ASN A 290 34.35 16.31 2.29
N GLU A 291 34.38 15.19 1.56
CA GLU A 291 35.44 14.82 0.63
C GLU A 291 34.84 14.61 -0.76
N ASP A 292 35.37 15.31 -1.76
CA ASP A 292 34.95 15.17 -3.16
C ASP A 292 35.59 13.96 -3.85
N VAL A 293 36.72 13.47 -3.32
CA VAL A 293 37.47 12.34 -3.86
C VAL A 293 37.73 11.32 -2.76
N ILE A 294 37.20 10.10 -2.95
CA ILE A 294 37.37 8.98 -2.02
C ILE A 294 38.40 8.02 -2.58
N GLU A 295 39.55 7.90 -1.91
CA GLU A 295 40.61 6.96 -2.29
C GLU A 295 40.52 5.66 -1.48
N THR A 296 40.71 4.52 -2.15
CA THR A 296 40.79 3.22 -1.48
C THR A 296 42.00 3.16 -0.54
N GLY A 297 41.80 2.62 0.66
CA GLY A 297 42.84 2.50 1.68
C GLY A 297 43.12 3.79 2.46
N LYS A 298 42.56 4.94 2.05
CA LYS A 298 42.55 6.17 2.85
C LYS A 298 41.23 6.29 3.60
N PRO A 299 41.26 6.68 4.89
CA PRO A 299 40.04 6.87 5.62
C PRO A 299 39.29 8.14 5.19
N VAL A 300 37.98 8.04 5.07
CA VAL A 300 37.08 9.17 4.82
C VAL A 300 36.16 9.37 6.03
N LEU A 301 35.89 10.64 6.36
CA LEU A 301 34.96 11.00 7.44
C LEU A 301 33.57 11.22 6.87
N LEU A 302 32.61 10.42 7.33
CA LEU A 302 31.19 10.60 7.11
C LEU A 302 30.57 11.25 8.34
N GLU A 303 29.89 12.37 8.12
CA GLU A 303 29.04 13.00 9.12
C GLU A 303 27.60 12.51 8.95
N ILE A 304 27.02 11.99 10.03
CA ILE A 304 25.66 11.46 10.10
C ILE A 304 24.88 12.31 11.10
N GLN A 305 23.96 13.13 10.61
CA GLN A 305 23.04 13.88 11.47
C GLN A 305 21.74 13.08 11.62
N ILE A 306 21.35 12.82 12.86
CA ILE A 306 20.10 12.14 13.22
C ILE A 306 19.16 13.13 13.90
N THR A 307 17.90 13.18 13.47
CA THR A 307 16.84 14.02 14.06
C THR A 307 15.68 13.18 14.55
N ASN A 308 15.28 13.33 15.83
CA ASN A 308 14.09 12.69 16.37
C ASN A 308 12.82 13.44 15.92
N THR A 309 12.15 12.95 14.89
CA THR A 309 10.93 13.60 14.37
C THR A 309 9.67 13.28 15.19
N LEU A 310 9.74 12.35 16.14
CA LEU A 310 8.59 11.94 16.96
C LEU A 310 8.33 12.91 18.12
N GLN A 311 7.10 12.87 18.64
CA GLN A 311 6.68 13.60 19.85
C GLN A 311 7.08 12.91 21.16
N ARG A 312 7.93 11.88 21.10
CA ARG A 312 8.38 11.10 22.26
C ARG A 312 9.88 10.93 22.27
N ARG A 313 10.43 10.64 23.45
CA ARG A 313 11.85 10.32 23.62
C ARG A 313 12.20 9.00 22.93
N ILE A 314 13.33 8.96 22.22
CA ILE A 314 13.91 7.73 21.64
C ILE A 314 15.28 7.44 22.27
N ASN A 315 15.65 6.17 22.37
CA ASN A 315 16.91 5.71 22.96
C ASN A 315 17.34 4.35 22.35
N ASN A 316 18.53 3.87 22.71
CA ASN A 316 19.06 2.55 22.33
C ASN A 316 19.12 2.32 20.80
N GLY A 317 19.43 3.38 20.04
CA GLY A 317 19.57 3.31 18.59
C GLY A 317 20.86 2.61 18.16
N ARG A 318 20.88 2.12 16.92
CA ARG A 318 22.07 1.64 16.23
C ARG A 318 22.06 2.21 14.83
N ILE A 319 23.22 2.69 14.38
CA ILE A 319 23.42 3.13 13.00
C ILE A 319 24.05 1.97 12.26
N HIS A 320 23.36 1.45 11.25
CA HIS A 320 23.92 0.46 10.33
C HIS A 320 24.41 1.16 9.07
N ILE A 321 25.63 0.86 8.66
CA ILE A 321 26.27 1.44 7.48
C ILE A 321 26.71 0.30 6.59
N ASP A 322 26.14 0.22 5.39
CA ASP A 322 26.44 -0.83 4.41
C ASP A 322 26.80 -0.22 3.06
N GLY A 323 27.79 -0.80 2.37
CA GLY A 323 28.22 -0.40 1.04
C GLY A 323 29.29 -1.33 0.50
N LEU A 324 29.66 -1.18 -0.76
CA LEU A 324 30.67 -2.05 -1.37
C LEU A 324 32.01 -1.91 -0.64
N GLY A 325 32.39 -2.94 0.14
CA GLY A 325 33.61 -2.93 0.93
C GLY A 325 33.52 -2.20 2.28
N ILE A 326 32.32 -1.81 2.71
CA ILE A 326 32.04 -1.12 3.99
C ILE A 326 30.87 -1.84 4.68
N ASN A 327 31.09 -2.33 5.90
CA ASN A 327 30.01 -2.86 6.75
C ASN A 327 30.34 -2.50 8.21
N GLN A 328 29.56 -1.60 8.80
CA GLN A 328 29.76 -1.12 10.16
C GLN A 328 28.44 -0.98 10.90
N VAL A 329 28.46 -1.23 12.22
CA VAL A 329 27.33 -1.01 13.12
C VAL A 329 27.80 -0.20 14.32
N ILE A 330 27.17 0.94 14.56
CA ILE A 330 27.59 1.89 15.60
C ILE A 330 26.46 2.05 16.62
N PRO A 331 26.70 1.72 17.90
CA PRO A 331 25.71 1.94 18.95
C PRO A 331 25.55 3.44 19.25
N VAL A 332 24.30 3.90 19.34
CA VAL A 332 23.98 5.27 19.71
C VAL A 332 23.75 5.34 21.22
N ASN A 333 24.83 5.63 21.96
CA ASN A 333 24.84 5.67 23.42
C ASN A 333 24.24 6.97 24.00
N ARG A 334 23.13 7.44 23.43
CA ARG A 334 22.39 8.60 23.91
C ARG A 334 20.90 8.46 23.61
N ALA A 335 20.11 9.20 24.37
CA ALA A 335 18.71 9.42 24.03
C ALA A 335 18.56 10.71 23.22
N PHE A 336 17.42 10.83 22.52
CA PHE A 336 16.97 12.05 21.88
C PHE A 336 15.62 12.43 22.48
N THR A 337 15.51 13.66 22.93
CA THR A 337 14.23 14.28 23.30
C THR A 337 13.43 14.60 22.02
N PRO A 338 12.11 14.86 22.09
CA PRO A 338 11.33 15.21 20.91
C PRO A 338 11.96 16.36 20.11
N LYS A 339 12.06 16.20 18.79
CA LYS A 339 12.64 17.18 17.84
C LYS A 339 14.14 17.45 17.99
N GLU A 340 14.83 16.78 18.91
CA GLU A 340 16.28 16.92 19.09
C GLU A 340 17.06 16.34 17.90
N SER A 341 18.18 16.97 17.55
CA SER A 341 19.13 16.48 16.55
C SER A 341 20.53 16.26 17.14
N ALA A 342 21.27 15.32 16.58
CA ALA A 342 22.66 15.06 16.95
C ALA A 342 23.47 14.62 15.73
N THR A 343 24.75 14.99 15.73
CA THR A 343 25.69 14.63 14.68
C THR A 343 26.69 13.59 15.17
N PHE A 344 26.97 12.60 14.33
CA PHE A 344 27.94 11.53 14.56
C PHE A 344 28.97 11.52 13.44
N ASN A 345 30.25 11.51 13.81
CA ASN A 345 31.34 11.41 12.85
C ASN A 345 31.84 9.97 12.79
N VAL A 346 31.84 9.39 11.59
CA VAL A 346 32.18 7.99 11.35
C VAL A 346 33.31 7.90 10.34
N LYS A 347 34.33 7.12 10.69
CA LYS A 347 35.46 6.85 9.81
C LYS A 347 35.16 5.63 8.93
N LEU A 348 35.06 5.84 7.63
CA LEU A 348 34.91 4.76 6.65
C LEU A 348 36.28 4.44 6.05
N ASN A 349 36.54 3.16 5.78
CA ASN A 349 37.77 2.70 5.13
C ASN A 349 37.37 1.95 3.84
N PRO A 350 37.26 2.64 2.69
CA PRO A 350 36.89 2.02 1.43
C PRO A 350 37.97 1.02 0.98
N THR A 351 37.54 -0.18 0.60
CA THR A 351 38.44 -1.29 0.23
C THR A 351 38.40 -1.66 -1.25
N ARG A 352 37.47 -1.06 -2.03
CA ARG A 352 37.27 -1.37 -3.45
C ARG A 352 37.11 -0.10 -4.26
N VAL A 353 37.69 -0.11 -5.46
CA VAL A 353 37.53 0.95 -6.46
C VAL A 353 36.22 0.76 -7.21
N GLY A 354 35.57 1.85 -7.57
CA GLY A 354 34.35 1.87 -8.40
C GLY A 354 33.24 2.71 -7.79
N VAL A 355 32.15 2.85 -8.53
CA VAL A 355 30.93 3.48 -8.02
C VAL A 355 30.35 2.57 -6.93
N SER A 356 30.24 3.10 -5.72
CA SER A 356 29.67 2.42 -4.57
C SER A 356 28.57 3.27 -3.97
N ARG A 357 27.60 2.60 -3.34
CA ARG A 357 26.54 3.25 -2.58
C ARG A 357 26.72 2.95 -1.11
N LEU A 358 26.45 3.97 -0.31
CA LEU A 358 26.39 3.84 1.12
C LEU A 358 24.92 3.89 1.55
N TYR A 359 24.49 2.88 2.27
CA TYR A 359 23.19 2.78 2.89
C TYR A 359 23.36 2.99 4.38
N VAL A 360 22.55 3.89 4.96
CA VAL A 360 22.53 4.16 6.39
C VAL A 360 21.11 3.99 6.91
N THR A 361 20.93 3.17 7.96
CA THR A 361 19.62 2.92 8.59
C THR A 361 19.70 3.01 10.10
#